data_AF-A0A969NJU3-F1
#
_entry.id   AF-A0A969NJU3-F1
#
_cell.length_a   1.000
_cell.length_b   1.000
_cell.length_c   1.000
_cell.angle_alpha   90.00
_cell.angle_beta   90.00
_cell.angle_gamma   90.00
#
_symmetry.space_group_name_H-M   'P 1'
#
loop_
_entity.id
_entity.type
_entity.pdbx_description
1 polymer ?
#
loop_
_entity_poly.entity_id
_entity_poly.type
_entity_poly.pdbx_seq_one_letter_code
_entity_poly.pdbx_strand_id
1 'polypeptide(L)'
;MNAKRITAGLLLTMLSFANSALALSKIQQQEQIHKQQRAQVQHLPIPNLNGLTYHEARKKLMAASWQPRIIPLNYRDEGTAESGNALIFIKQGYEEVVDCSGTGMGYCLFEFSDVYGNYLEVVTAGQENPEQKVYATVNSWRLYNLPHQERD
;
A
#
# COMPACT_ATOMS: atom_id res chain seq x y z
N MET A 1 12.80 -69.43 -21.63
CA MET A 1 11.74 -68.40 -21.64
C MET A 1 11.90 -67.53 -20.40
N ASN A 2 12.27 -66.26 -20.55
CA ASN A 2 12.79 -65.43 -19.46
C ASN A 2 11.83 -64.28 -19.12
N ALA A 3 10.85 -64.53 -18.25
CA ALA A 3 9.77 -63.60 -17.87
C ALA A 3 10.15 -62.68 -16.69
N LYS A 4 11.38 -62.14 -16.65
CA LYS A 4 11.87 -61.31 -15.52
C LYS A 4 12.30 -59.89 -15.88
N ARG A 5 12.17 -59.43 -17.13
CA ARG A 5 12.68 -58.12 -17.57
C ARG A 5 11.65 -57.02 -17.82
N ILE A 6 10.35 -57.30 -17.70
CA ILE A 6 9.29 -56.32 -18.06
C ILE A 6 8.82 -55.48 -16.85
N THR A 7 9.05 -55.94 -15.61
CA THR A 7 8.52 -55.28 -14.40
C THR A 7 9.32 -54.06 -13.93
N ALA A 8 10.62 -53.97 -14.22
CA ALA A 8 11.47 -52.89 -13.70
C ALA A 8 11.27 -51.54 -14.44
N GLY A 9 11.06 -51.56 -15.76
CA GLY A 9 10.90 -50.35 -16.58
C GLY A 9 9.56 -49.63 -16.35
N LEU A 10 8.50 -50.38 -16.05
CA LEU A 10 7.18 -49.83 -15.74
C LEU A 10 7.13 -49.24 -14.31
N LEU A 11 7.84 -49.84 -13.35
CA LEU A 11 7.94 -49.28 -11.99
C LEU A 11 8.70 -47.95 -11.97
N LEU A 12 9.80 -47.86 -12.73
CA LEU A 12 10.69 -46.69 -12.72
C LEU A 12 10.05 -45.46 -13.36
N THR A 13 9.23 -45.65 -14.40
CA THR A 13 8.45 -44.56 -15.03
C THR A 13 7.32 -44.10 -14.12
N MET A 14 6.57 -45.01 -13.49
CA MET A 14 5.50 -44.67 -12.55
C MET A 14 6.01 -43.91 -11.32
N LEU A 15 7.19 -44.26 -10.80
CA LEU A 15 7.86 -43.52 -9.71
C LEU A 15 8.25 -42.09 -10.13
N SER A 16 8.70 -41.89 -11.37
CA SER A 16 9.03 -40.57 -11.92
C SER A 16 7.80 -39.67 -12.06
N PHE A 17 6.67 -40.22 -12.53
CA PHE A 17 5.40 -39.49 -12.61
C PHE A 17 4.85 -39.11 -11.23
N ALA A 18 4.95 -40.00 -10.24
CA ALA A 18 4.50 -39.73 -8.87
C ALA A 18 5.30 -38.58 -8.21
N ASN A 19 6.63 -38.54 -8.40
CA ASN A 19 7.47 -37.45 -7.89
C ASN A 19 7.15 -36.09 -8.55
N SER A 20 6.84 -36.11 -9.85
CA SER A 20 6.48 -34.89 -10.60
C SER A 20 5.13 -34.32 -10.15
N ALA A 21 4.14 -35.18 -9.92
CA ALA A 21 2.83 -34.77 -9.40
C ALA A 21 2.93 -34.22 -7.95
N LEU A 22 3.81 -34.81 -7.13
CA LEU A 22 4.04 -34.35 -5.75
C LEU A 22 4.76 -32.99 -5.71
N ALA A 23 5.66 -32.71 -6.65
CA ALA A 23 6.32 -31.41 -6.77
C ALA A 23 5.33 -30.31 -7.24
N LEU A 24 4.50 -30.62 -8.25
CA LEU A 24 3.49 -29.69 -8.76
C LEU A 24 2.43 -29.33 -7.70
N SER A 25 1.95 -30.32 -6.94
CA SER A 25 0.99 -30.07 -5.86
C SER A 25 1.58 -29.21 -4.73
N LYS A 26 2.86 -29.41 -4.37
CA LYS A 26 3.55 -28.54 -3.40
C LYS A 26 3.68 -27.11 -3.90
N ILE A 27 4.02 -26.90 -5.17
CA ILE A 27 4.11 -25.56 -5.77
C ILE A 27 2.75 -24.87 -5.76
N GLN A 28 1.68 -25.56 -6.19
CA GLN A 28 0.32 -25.03 -6.15
C GLN A 28 -0.12 -24.68 -4.73
N GLN A 29 0.24 -25.50 -3.74
CA GLN A 29 -0.07 -25.24 -2.33
C GLN A 29 0.71 -24.02 -1.79
N GLN A 30 1.98 -23.87 -2.16
CA GLN A 30 2.80 -22.71 -1.81
C GLN A 30 2.23 -21.41 -2.38
N GLU A 31 1.81 -21.42 -3.66
CA GLU A 31 1.18 -20.27 -4.31
C GLU A 31 -0.13 -19.87 -3.64
N GLN A 32 -0.96 -20.84 -3.24
CA GLN A 32 -2.21 -20.56 -2.53
C GLN A 32 -1.96 -19.99 -1.13
N ILE A 33 -0.97 -20.50 -0.40
CA ILE A 33 -0.56 -19.96 0.91
C ILE A 33 -0.08 -18.52 0.76
N HIS A 34 0.78 -18.23 -0.23
CA HIS A 34 1.25 -16.87 -0.50
C HIS A 34 0.12 -15.92 -0.94
N LYS A 35 -0.91 -16.44 -1.62
CA LYS A 35 -2.08 -15.66 -2.03
C LYS A 35 -3.02 -15.38 -0.85
N GLN A 36 -3.20 -16.35 0.06
CA GLN A 36 -3.97 -16.19 1.30
C GLN A 36 -3.27 -15.27 2.30
N GLN A 37 -1.94 -15.36 2.45
CA GLN A 37 -1.16 -14.49 3.32
C GLN A 37 -1.21 -13.03 2.83
N ARG A 38 -1.17 -12.79 1.52
CA ARG A 38 -1.38 -11.45 0.95
C ARG A 38 -2.78 -10.89 1.20
N ALA A 39 -3.79 -11.74 1.37
CA ALA A 39 -5.15 -11.34 1.71
C ALA A 39 -5.38 -11.11 3.21
N GLN A 40 -4.38 -11.37 4.06
CA GLN A 40 -4.46 -11.35 5.52
C GLN A 40 -3.41 -10.41 6.12
N VAL A 41 -3.11 -9.28 5.45
CA VAL A 41 -2.33 -8.23 6.09
C VAL A 41 -3.21 -7.63 7.19
N GLN A 42 -2.92 -7.97 8.45
CA GLN A 42 -3.62 -7.40 9.59
C GLN A 42 -3.36 -5.89 9.59
N HIS A 43 -4.42 -5.08 9.48
CA HIS A 43 -4.34 -3.63 9.48
C HIS A 43 -5.47 -3.03 10.31
N LEU A 44 -5.32 -1.77 10.74
CA LEU A 44 -6.43 -1.03 11.36
C LEU A 44 -7.56 -0.79 10.35
N PRO A 45 -8.84 -0.80 10.76
CA PRO A 45 -9.94 -0.47 9.86
C PRO A 45 -9.72 0.88 9.17
N ILE A 46 -9.92 0.91 7.85
CA ILE A 46 -9.85 2.15 7.07
C ILE A 46 -11.29 2.70 7.00
N PRO A 47 -11.59 3.87 7.58
CA PRO A 47 -12.92 4.46 7.51
C PRO A 47 -13.24 4.88 6.07
N ASN A 48 -14.52 5.08 5.76
CA ASN A 48 -14.90 5.63 4.45
C ASN A 48 -14.38 7.07 4.30
N LEU A 49 -13.45 7.29 3.37
CA LEU A 49 -12.80 8.56 3.07
C LEU A 49 -13.39 9.29 1.86
N ASN A 50 -14.29 8.64 1.12
CA ASN A 50 -14.73 9.12 -0.19
C ASN A 50 -15.46 10.46 -0.08
N GLY A 51 -15.04 11.43 -0.90
CA GLY A 51 -15.66 12.75 -0.99
C GLY A 51 -15.41 13.67 0.21
N LEU A 52 -14.59 13.24 1.18
CA LEU A 52 -14.22 14.08 2.32
C LEU A 52 -13.15 15.09 1.93
N THR A 53 -13.16 16.24 2.60
CA THR A 53 -11.98 17.10 2.64
C THR A 53 -10.82 16.37 3.32
N TYR A 54 -9.58 16.75 3.02
CA TYR A 54 -8.42 16.16 3.68
C TYR A 54 -8.50 16.26 5.21
N HIS A 55 -8.94 17.42 5.72
CA HIS A 55 -9.08 17.65 7.16
C HIS A 55 -10.06 16.67 7.82
N GLU A 56 -11.18 16.36 7.17
CA GLU A 56 -12.16 15.40 7.66
C GLU A 56 -11.63 13.97 7.59
N ALA A 57 -10.96 13.62 6.48
CA ALA A 57 -10.33 12.32 6.31
C ALA A 57 -9.27 12.07 7.39
N ARG A 58 -8.37 13.04 7.63
CA ARG A 58 -7.35 12.99 8.68
C ARG A 58 -7.96 12.74 10.06
N LYS A 59 -9.01 13.51 10.43
CA LYS A 59 -9.70 13.32 11.72
C LYS A 59 -10.28 11.91 11.86
N LYS A 60 -10.90 11.37 10.81
CA LYS A 60 -11.43 10.00 10.82
C LYS A 60 -10.33 8.95 10.94
N LEU A 61 -9.22 9.12 10.24
CA LEU A 61 -8.07 8.23 10.30
C LEU A 61 -7.47 8.20 11.71
N MET A 62 -7.22 9.38 12.29
CA MET A 62 -6.74 9.49 13.67
C MET A 62 -7.71 8.86 14.68
N ALA A 63 -9.02 9.04 14.50
CA ALA A 63 -10.03 8.40 15.35
C ALA A 63 -10.04 6.86 15.20
N ALA A 64 -9.64 6.35 14.03
CA ALA A 64 -9.42 4.94 13.77
C ALA A 64 -8.00 4.46 14.16
N SER A 65 -7.25 5.27 14.92
CA SER A 65 -5.89 4.99 15.41
C SER A 65 -4.80 4.90 14.34
N TRP A 66 -5.06 5.41 13.13
CA TRP A 66 -4.00 5.69 12.16
C TRP A 66 -3.20 6.91 12.60
N GLN A 67 -1.87 6.79 12.57
CA GLN A 67 -0.95 7.82 13.01
C GLN A 67 -0.41 8.59 11.81
N PRO A 68 -0.54 9.92 11.75
CA PRO A 68 0.15 10.73 10.75
C PRO A 68 1.65 10.46 10.84
N ARG A 69 2.30 10.18 9.70
CA ARG A 69 3.76 10.05 9.69
C ARG A 69 4.41 11.42 9.70
N ILE A 70 5.52 11.55 10.42
CA ILE A 70 6.36 12.74 10.31
C ILE A 70 7.26 12.53 9.09
N ILE A 71 7.04 13.31 8.03
CA ILE A 71 7.90 13.30 6.84
C ILE A 71 9.01 14.34 7.05
N PRO A 72 10.28 13.93 7.18
CA PRO A 72 11.37 14.87 7.38
C PRO A 72 11.62 15.70 6.12
N LEU A 73 12.09 16.94 6.29
CA LEU A 73 12.20 17.92 5.19
C LEU A 73 13.06 17.44 4.02
N ASN A 74 14.12 16.69 4.28
CA ASN A 74 15.03 16.15 3.27
C ASN A 74 14.42 15.00 2.44
N TYR A 75 13.23 14.52 2.81
CA TYR A 75 12.47 13.50 2.06
C TYR A 75 11.30 14.09 1.28
N ARG A 76 11.13 15.41 1.31
CA ARG A 76 10.20 16.10 0.44
C ARG A 76 10.95 16.50 -0.83
N ASP A 77 10.31 16.38 -1.98
CA ASP A 77 10.90 16.84 -3.23
C ASP A 77 11.27 18.32 -3.13
N GLU A 78 12.37 18.72 -3.76
CA GLU A 78 12.84 20.12 -3.74
C GLU A 78 11.71 21.07 -4.13
N GLY A 79 11.43 22.05 -3.27
CA GLY A 79 10.37 23.04 -3.48
C GLY A 79 8.96 22.63 -3.04
N THR A 80 8.73 21.36 -2.67
CA THR A 80 7.45 20.89 -2.11
C THR A 80 7.07 21.70 -0.88
N ALA A 81 8.02 21.90 0.05
CA ALA A 81 7.77 22.66 1.27
C ALA A 81 7.68 24.17 1.06
N GLU A 82 7.87 24.67 -0.17
CA GLU A 82 8.06 26.10 -0.46
C GLU A 82 6.90 26.72 -1.24
N SER A 83 5.98 25.93 -1.80
CA SER A 83 4.88 26.45 -2.62
C SER A 83 3.64 25.56 -2.66
N GLY A 84 2.57 26.07 -3.29
CA GLY A 84 1.34 25.33 -3.57
C GLY A 84 0.60 24.85 -2.32
N ASN A 85 -0.17 23.77 -2.49
CA ASN A 85 -0.94 23.15 -1.41
C ASN A 85 -0.03 22.62 -0.28
N ALA A 86 1.16 22.11 -0.59
CA ALA A 86 2.08 21.55 0.41
C ALA A 86 2.49 22.61 1.45
N LEU A 87 2.87 23.82 1.04
CA LEU A 87 3.16 24.92 1.96
C LEU A 87 1.97 25.24 2.88
N ILE A 88 0.76 25.23 2.34
CA ILE A 88 -0.47 25.52 3.10
C ILE A 88 -0.69 24.45 4.16
N PHE A 89 -0.61 23.18 3.77
CA PHE A 89 -0.79 22.07 4.70
C PHE A 89 0.31 22.02 5.78
N ILE A 90 1.57 22.25 5.41
CA ILE A 90 2.69 22.30 6.36
C ILE A 90 2.51 23.45 7.36
N LYS A 91 2.10 24.64 6.91
CA LYS A 91 1.80 25.78 7.80
C LYS A 91 0.66 25.51 8.78
N GLN A 92 -0.24 24.58 8.43
CA GLN A 92 -1.32 24.12 9.30
C GLN A 92 -0.91 22.98 10.23
N GLY A 93 0.34 22.50 10.16
CA GLY A 93 0.86 21.43 11.02
C GLY A 93 0.59 20.02 10.50
N TYR A 94 0.35 19.84 9.20
CA TYR A 94 0.31 18.51 8.59
C TYR A 94 1.73 18.07 8.23
N GLU A 95 2.29 17.26 9.12
CA GLU A 95 3.65 16.72 9.00
C GLU A 95 3.71 15.50 8.07
N GLU A 96 2.54 14.91 7.79
CA GLU A 96 2.34 13.74 6.94
C GLU A 96 2.30 14.02 5.44
N VAL A 97 2.45 15.28 5.03
CA VAL A 97 2.58 15.66 3.62
C VAL A 97 3.88 15.08 3.07
N VAL A 98 3.75 14.18 2.10
CA VAL A 98 4.87 13.58 1.37
C VAL A 98 5.26 14.48 0.21
N ASP A 99 4.31 14.74 -0.70
CA ASP A 99 4.52 15.56 -1.89
C ASP A 99 3.20 16.18 -2.38
N CYS A 100 3.28 17.29 -3.13
CA CYS A 100 2.18 17.86 -3.88
C CYS A 100 2.58 18.20 -5.32
N SER A 101 1.85 17.65 -6.29
CA SER A 101 2.14 17.86 -7.71
C SER A 101 1.96 19.33 -8.14
N GLY A 102 2.93 19.84 -8.90
CA GLY A 102 2.86 21.15 -9.56
C GLY A 102 2.01 21.20 -10.84
N THR A 103 1.17 20.19 -11.10
CA THR A 103 0.43 20.05 -12.37
C THR A 103 -0.77 21.01 -12.53
N GLY A 104 -1.08 21.80 -11.50
CA GLY A 104 -2.28 22.65 -11.44
C GLY A 104 -3.55 21.92 -11.01
N MET A 105 -3.55 20.59 -10.94
CA MET A 105 -4.67 19.79 -10.44
C MET A 105 -4.73 19.72 -8.91
N GLY A 106 -3.68 20.17 -8.22
CA GLY A 106 -3.62 20.22 -6.76
C GLY A 106 -3.54 18.84 -6.09
N TYR A 107 -2.96 17.84 -6.77
CA TYR A 107 -2.74 16.54 -6.12
C TYR A 107 -1.73 16.65 -4.99
N CYS A 108 -2.05 16.05 -3.85
CA CYS A 108 -1.14 15.91 -2.72
C CYS A 108 -1.21 14.50 -2.16
N LEU A 109 -0.05 13.98 -1.79
CA LEU A 109 0.13 12.69 -1.15
C LEU A 109 0.42 12.88 0.33
N PHE A 110 -0.29 12.12 1.15
CA PHE A 110 -0.12 12.07 2.60
C PHE A 110 0.06 10.63 3.05
N GLU A 111 0.79 10.43 4.14
CA GLU A 111 1.08 9.08 4.64
C GLU A 111 0.79 8.89 6.13
N PHE A 112 0.10 7.80 6.43
CA PHE A 112 -0.18 7.36 7.80
C PHE A 112 0.42 5.99 8.04
N SER A 113 0.64 5.64 9.30
CA SER A 113 1.00 4.29 9.72
C SER A 113 0.05 3.75 10.78
N ASP A 114 -0.07 2.43 10.86
CA ASP A 114 -0.81 1.77 11.93
C ASP A 114 0.11 1.01 12.91
N VAL A 115 -0.49 0.46 13.97
CA VAL A 115 0.22 -0.31 15.01
C VAL A 115 0.79 -1.65 14.53
N TYR A 116 0.41 -2.10 13.34
CA TYR A 116 0.85 -3.36 12.74
C TYR A 116 1.99 -3.15 11.73
N GLY A 117 2.44 -1.90 11.54
CA GLY A 117 3.50 -1.55 10.59
C GLY A 117 3.02 -1.38 9.15
N ASN A 118 1.72 -1.22 8.93
CA ASN A 118 1.20 -0.88 7.61
C ASN A 118 1.23 0.62 7.38
N TYR A 119 1.23 0.99 6.10
CA TYR A 119 1.23 2.36 5.63
C TYR A 119 -0.03 2.62 4.81
N LEU A 120 -0.67 3.77 5.04
CA LEU A 120 -1.82 4.22 4.27
C LEU A 120 -1.47 5.53 3.59
N GLU A 121 -1.41 5.48 2.27
CA GLU A 121 -1.35 6.68 1.45
C GLU A 121 -2.74 7.23 1.21
N VAL A 122 -2.89 8.54 1.34
CA VAL A 122 -4.09 9.29 0.97
C VAL A 122 -3.68 10.30 -0.07
N VAL A 123 -4.36 10.30 -1.22
CA VAL A 123 -4.16 11.27 -2.28
C VAL A 123 -5.36 12.19 -2.32
N THR A 124 -5.13 13.50 -2.25
CA THR A 124 -6.16 14.52 -2.47
C THR A 124 -6.08 15.08 -3.87
N ALA A 125 -7.14 15.73 -4.34
CA ALA A 125 -7.15 16.57 -5.52
C ALA A 125 -7.87 17.89 -5.22
N GLY A 126 -7.57 18.91 -6.03
CA GLY A 126 -8.14 20.25 -5.89
C GLY A 126 -7.28 21.20 -5.08
N GLN A 127 -7.67 22.46 -5.06
CA GLN A 127 -6.92 23.52 -4.39
C GLN A 127 -7.21 23.55 -2.90
N GLU A 128 -6.19 23.85 -2.11
CA GLU A 128 -6.33 24.16 -0.70
C GLU A 128 -6.25 25.68 -0.53
N ASN A 129 -7.31 26.30 -0.02
CA ASN A 129 -7.33 27.71 0.35
C ASN A 129 -8.29 27.96 1.54
N PRO A 130 -7.78 27.85 2.78
CA PRO A 130 -8.56 28.04 3.99
C PRO A 130 -9.20 29.42 4.10
N GLU A 131 -8.56 30.48 3.59
CA GLU A 131 -9.08 31.85 3.65
C GLU A 131 -10.36 32.01 2.81
N GLN A 132 -10.44 31.27 1.70
CA GLN A 132 -11.59 31.25 0.80
C GLN A 132 -12.54 30.06 1.06
N LYS A 133 -12.29 29.25 2.10
CA LYS A 133 -13.05 28.03 2.42
C LYS A 133 -13.08 27.02 1.25
N VAL A 134 -11.98 26.94 0.50
CA VAL A 134 -11.76 25.93 -0.53
C VAL A 134 -10.84 24.87 0.05
N TYR A 135 -11.22 23.61 -0.08
CA TYR A 135 -10.50 22.50 0.55
C TYR A 135 -10.23 21.39 -0.45
N ALA A 136 -9.01 20.86 -0.43
CA ALA A 136 -8.69 19.67 -1.22
C ALA A 136 -9.47 18.46 -0.70
N THR A 137 -9.94 17.62 -1.61
CA THR A 137 -10.77 16.45 -1.29
C THR A 137 -10.04 15.15 -1.60
N VAL A 138 -10.31 14.09 -0.85
CA VAL A 138 -9.74 12.77 -1.09
C VAL A 138 -10.14 12.28 -2.48
N ASN A 139 -9.12 12.04 -3.30
CA ASN A 139 -9.24 11.46 -4.64
C ASN A 139 -9.08 9.93 -4.59
N SER A 140 -8.08 9.44 -3.85
CA SER A 140 -7.83 8.01 -3.68
C SER A 140 -7.05 7.72 -2.40
N TRP A 141 -6.95 6.44 -2.05
CA TRP A 141 -6.10 5.96 -0.96
C TRP A 141 -5.60 4.55 -1.27
N ARG A 142 -4.45 4.16 -0.70
CA ARG A 142 -3.89 2.82 -0.87
C ARG A 142 -3.13 2.34 0.36
N LEU A 143 -3.33 1.06 0.71
CA LEU A 143 -2.64 0.36 1.79
C LEU A 143 -1.38 -0.32 1.28
N TYR A 144 -0.28 -0.21 2.04
CA TYR A 144 1.00 -0.84 1.77
C TYR A 144 1.59 -1.46 3.04
N ASN A 145 2.58 -2.34 2.85
CA ASN A 145 3.39 -2.94 3.89
C ASN A 145 4.81 -2.34 3.98
N LEU A 146 5.10 -1.30 3.18
CA LEU A 146 6.37 -0.57 3.16
C LEU A 146 6.07 0.94 3.04
N PRO A 147 6.91 1.81 3.65
CA PRO A 147 6.76 3.24 3.53
C PRO A 147 6.99 3.70 2.08
N HIS A 148 6.48 4.88 1.73
CA HIS A 148 6.62 5.47 0.38
C HIS A 148 8.07 5.46 -0.12
N GLN A 149 9.01 5.79 0.77
CA GLN A 149 10.43 5.91 0.41
C GLN A 149 11.10 4.59 0.00
N GLU A 150 10.51 3.43 0.32
CA GLU A 150 11.10 2.11 0.05
C GLU A 150 10.44 1.40 -1.14
N ARG A 151 9.58 2.09 -1.90
CA ARG A 151 8.78 1.50 -2.97
C ARG A 151 9.23 1.87 -4.40
N ASP A 152 10.19 2.78 -4.53
CA ASP A 152 10.69 3.30 -5.81
C ASP A 152 12.03 2.68 -6.25
#